data_AF-A0A6N8F9V1-F1
#
_entry.id   AF-A0A6N8F9V1-F1
#
_cell.length_a   1.000
_cell.length_b   1.000
_cell.length_c   1.000
_cell.angle_alpha   90.00
_cell.angle_beta   90.00
_cell.angle_gamma   90.00
#
_symmetry.space_group_name_H-M   'P 1'
#
loop_
_entity.id
_entity.type
_entity.pdbx_description
1 polymer ?
#
loop_
_entity_poly.entity_id
_entity_poly.type
_entity_poly.pdbx_seq_one_letter_code
_entity_poly.pdbx_strand_id
1 'polypeptide(L)'
;MKTNFSNDSPYNNSIDSTNIDSVYRLGFDHIAVGIAVVSLSGKFIKINRQLCEILGYSYNELIDLTFEDLTMPEDIKERLAWSKSILAGHTRKNFIRVKRYRHKLGHLVWAKLTASLVRDELNKPSFFIFSIQDVFELKETEDALDVALVKLRNAYKEIDKLSSIDAVSGALKYDALRKQIGFSIEQFNRHKVPATLILTNIEQLKSINKFYGKEYGDRALRAVASRLLDEIRNNDAVARYFEDEFIIVLPNTEFRPALDYIQRINSDITFRLADGSVKSVELSIGASQIAEHIQTSNDWIHEAKTIMFENKANKKPAE
;
A
#
# COMPACT_ATOMS: atom_id res chain seq x y z
N MET A 1 20.43 -6.87 -70.02
CA MET A 1 20.33 -7.85 -68.92
C MET A 1 21.74 -8.34 -68.59
N LYS A 2 22.12 -8.32 -67.31
CA LYS A 2 23.46 -8.57 -66.71
C LYS A 2 24.38 -7.35 -66.61
N THR A 3 24.14 -6.54 -65.58
CA THR A 3 25.12 -5.65 -64.95
C THR A 3 25.89 -6.43 -63.89
N ASN A 4 27.22 -6.39 -64.00
CA ASN A 4 28.17 -6.80 -62.98
C ASN A 4 27.94 -6.01 -61.69
N PHE A 5 27.78 -6.70 -60.57
CA PHE A 5 28.04 -6.16 -59.25
C PHE A 5 29.15 -6.98 -58.60
N SER A 6 30.30 -6.33 -58.46
CA SER A 6 31.37 -6.71 -57.55
C SER A 6 30.80 -6.87 -56.14
N ASN A 7 30.95 -8.05 -55.56
CA ASN A 7 30.63 -8.31 -54.16
C ASN A 7 31.94 -8.49 -53.40
N ASP A 8 32.66 -7.38 -53.22
CA ASP A 8 33.63 -7.25 -52.15
C ASP A 8 32.86 -7.16 -50.82
N SER A 9 32.66 -8.29 -50.16
CA SER A 9 32.24 -8.33 -48.76
C SER A 9 33.47 -8.60 -47.90
N PRO A 10 33.92 -7.64 -47.07
CA PRO A 10 35.10 -7.81 -46.21
C PRO A 10 34.78 -8.55 -44.90
N TYR A 11 33.58 -9.13 -44.74
CA TYR A 11 33.21 -9.85 -43.53
C TYR A 11 33.47 -11.34 -43.66
N ASN A 12 34.75 -11.70 -43.79
CA ASN A 12 35.23 -13.03 -43.44
C ASN A 12 36.30 -12.89 -42.35
N ASN A 13 35.92 -12.27 -41.23
CA ASN A 13 36.74 -12.30 -40.03
C ASN A 13 36.37 -13.55 -39.24
N SER A 14 37.16 -14.60 -39.49
CA SER A 14 37.45 -15.63 -38.51
C SER A 14 37.76 -14.95 -37.17
N ILE A 15 36.85 -15.05 -36.22
CA ILE A 15 37.12 -14.64 -34.84
C ILE A 15 38.13 -15.66 -34.31
N ASP A 16 39.42 -15.30 -34.35
CA ASP A 16 40.49 -16.06 -33.72
C ASP A 16 40.13 -16.32 -32.26
N SER A 17 40.27 -17.58 -31.82
CA SER A 17 40.01 -18.04 -30.44
C SER A 17 40.74 -17.20 -29.38
N THR A 18 41.84 -16.54 -29.77
CA THR A 18 42.63 -15.63 -28.95
C THR A 18 41.90 -14.31 -28.62
N ASN A 19 41.02 -13.84 -29.52
CA ASN A 19 40.30 -12.56 -29.37
C ASN A 19 39.04 -12.72 -28.49
N ILE A 20 38.43 -13.90 -28.55
CA ILE A 20 37.40 -14.37 -27.61
C ILE A 20 37.98 -14.45 -26.20
N ASP A 21 39.13 -15.08 -25.99
CA ASP A 21 39.75 -15.17 -24.66
C ASP A 21 40.11 -13.81 -24.03
N SER A 22 40.44 -12.80 -24.85
CA SER A 22 40.65 -11.42 -24.38
C SER A 22 39.33 -10.70 -24.07
N VAL A 23 38.28 -10.87 -24.88
CA VAL A 23 36.95 -10.29 -24.61
C VAL A 23 36.30 -10.95 -23.39
N TYR A 24 36.51 -12.25 -23.19
CA TYR A 24 36.05 -12.98 -22.01
C TYR A 24 36.83 -12.58 -20.75
N ARG A 25 38.15 -12.35 -20.84
CA ARG A 25 38.93 -11.77 -19.74
C ARG A 25 38.50 -10.34 -19.41
N LEU A 26 38.31 -9.50 -20.43
CA LEU A 26 37.85 -8.12 -20.25
C LEU A 26 36.43 -8.07 -19.67
N GLY A 27 35.51 -8.91 -20.14
CA GLY A 27 34.17 -9.04 -19.56
C GLY A 27 34.19 -9.61 -18.15
N PHE A 28 35.13 -10.49 -17.81
CA PHE A 28 35.32 -11.00 -16.46
C PHE A 28 35.80 -9.91 -15.48
N ASP A 29 36.64 -8.97 -15.93
CA ASP A 29 37.25 -7.95 -15.07
C ASP A 29 36.57 -6.56 -15.11
N HIS A 30 35.75 -6.23 -16.12
CA HIS A 30 35.11 -4.91 -16.28
C HIS A 30 33.63 -4.83 -15.89
N ILE A 31 33.02 -5.91 -15.41
CA ILE A 31 31.64 -5.86 -14.90
C ILE A 31 31.66 -5.41 -13.43
N ALA A 32 30.75 -4.52 -13.05
CA ALA A 32 30.50 -4.08 -11.65
C ALA A 32 29.90 -5.19 -10.75
N VAL A 33 30.28 -6.44 -11.01
CA VAL A 33 29.86 -7.65 -10.32
C VAL A 33 31.11 -8.47 -10.04
N GLY A 34 31.30 -8.86 -8.78
CA GLY A 34 32.34 -9.80 -8.38
C GLY A 34 32.03 -11.19 -8.90
N ILE A 35 32.98 -11.84 -9.57
CA ILE A 35 32.83 -13.19 -10.11
C ILE A 35 33.84 -14.11 -9.45
N ALA A 36 33.37 -15.27 -8.98
CA ALA A 36 34.20 -16.36 -8.50
C ALA A 36 33.86 -17.67 -9.22
N VAL A 37 34.90 -18.35 -9.70
CA VAL A 37 34.86 -19.73 -10.16
C VAL A 37 35.41 -20.60 -9.05
N VAL A 38 34.65 -21.61 -8.65
CA VAL A 38 34.95 -22.42 -7.47
C VAL A 38 34.84 -23.89 -7.83
N SER A 39 35.78 -24.70 -7.34
CA SER A 39 35.77 -26.15 -7.53
C SER A 39 34.55 -26.79 -6.86
N LEU A 40 34.25 -28.05 -7.22
CA LEU A 40 33.21 -28.82 -6.52
C LEU A 40 33.52 -29.05 -5.03
N SER A 41 34.80 -28.93 -4.63
CA SER A 41 35.24 -29.00 -3.24
C SER A 41 35.13 -27.67 -2.49
N GLY A 42 34.69 -26.59 -3.14
CA GLY A 42 34.47 -25.29 -2.51
C GLY A 42 35.70 -24.38 -2.47
N LYS A 43 36.80 -24.73 -3.16
CA LYS A 43 38.00 -23.89 -3.26
C LYS A 43 37.90 -22.93 -4.43
N PHE A 44 38.32 -21.68 -4.24
CA PHE A 44 38.40 -20.71 -5.33
C PHE A 44 39.43 -21.18 -6.37
N ILE A 45 39.01 -21.21 -7.63
CA ILE A 45 39.87 -21.49 -8.80
C ILE A 45 40.30 -20.17 -9.43
N LYS A 46 39.35 -19.24 -9.56
CA LYS A 46 39.56 -17.94 -10.17
C LYS A 46 38.59 -16.92 -9.60
N ILE A 47 39.05 -15.71 -9.38
CA ILE A 47 38.24 -14.57 -8.93
C ILE A 47 38.58 -13.35 -9.80
N ASN A 48 37.62 -12.47 -10.03
CA ASN A 48 37.89 -11.21 -10.72
C ASN A 48 38.30 -10.11 -9.75
N ARG A 49 38.83 -9.02 -10.32
CA ARG A 49 39.22 -7.84 -9.54
C ARG A 49 38.04 -7.22 -8.78
N GLN A 50 36.85 -7.17 -9.38
CA GLN A 50 35.69 -6.57 -8.75
C GLN A 50 35.29 -7.28 -7.44
N LEU A 51 35.43 -8.61 -7.36
CA LEU A 51 35.13 -9.35 -6.13
C LEU A 51 36.09 -8.97 -5.00
N CYS A 52 37.36 -8.76 -5.33
CA CYS A 52 38.38 -8.28 -4.40
C CYS A 52 38.01 -6.88 -3.87
N GLU A 53 37.56 -5.98 -4.75
CA GLU A 53 37.15 -4.62 -4.39
C GLU A 53 35.89 -4.60 -3.51
N ILE A 54 34.86 -5.41 -3.84
CA ILE A 54 33.61 -5.51 -3.06
C ILE A 54 33.87 -6.03 -1.64
N LEU A 55 34.77 -6.99 -1.46
CA LEU A 55 35.03 -7.63 -0.16
C LEU A 55 36.25 -7.06 0.58
N GLY A 56 37.07 -6.24 -0.09
CA GLY A 56 38.24 -5.57 0.46
C GLY A 56 39.47 -6.45 0.64
N TYR A 57 39.49 -7.65 0.05
CA TYR A 57 40.63 -8.58 0.12
C TYR A 57 41.48 -8.46 -1.14
N SER A 58 42.78 -8.69 -1.01
CA SER A 58 43.62 -8.92 -2.19
C SER A 58 43.33 -10.29 -2.81
N TYR A 59 43.70 -10.47 -4.07
CA TYR A 59 43.51 -11.74 -4.78
C TYR A 59 44.10 -12.94 -4.00
N ASN A 60 45.34 -12.80 -3.53
CA ASN A 60 46.05 -13.87 -2.81
C ASN A 60 45.40 -14.18 -1.46
N GLU A 61 44.86 -13.18 -0.77
CA GLU A 61 44.15 -13.42 0.48
C GLU A 61 42.82 -14.13 0.23
N LEU A 62 42.08 -13.72 -0.81
CA LEU A 62 40.74 -14.24 -1.06
C LEU A 62 40.75 -15.67 -1.63
N ILE A 63 41.79 -16.06 -2.39
CA ILE A 63 41.92 -17.43 -2.91
C ILE A 63 42.21 -18.46 -1.81
N ASP A 64 42.87 -18.03 -0.72
CA ASP A 64 43.23 -18.88 0.42
C ASP A 64 42.08 -19.01 1.44
N LEU A 65 41.07 -18.14 1.35
CA LEU A 65 39.86 -18.20 2.17
C LEU A 65 38.83 -19.18 1.59
N THR A 66 37.93 -19.62 2.45
CA THR A 66 36.75 -20.38 2.04
C THR A 66 35.51 -19.49 1.98
N PHE A 67 34.46 -19.94 1.29
CA PHE A 67 33.20 -19.20 1.29
C PHE A 67 32.56 -19.11 2.69
N GLU A 68 32.91 -20.01 3.61
CA GLU A 68 32.43 -20.04 5.00
C GLU A 68 33.05 -18.90 5.81
N ASP A 69 34.31 -18.55 5.56
CA ASP A 69 35.00 -17.43 6.21
C ASP A 69 34.38 -16.06 5.84
N LEU A 70 33.79 -15.98 4.65
CA LEU A 70 33.20 -14.76 4.09
C LEU A 70 31.68 -14.64 4.35
N THR A 71 31.03 -15.72 4.76
CA THR A 71 29.56 -15.82 4.88
C THR A 71 29.13 -15.87 6.35
N MET A 72 28.01 -15.24 6.69
CA MET A 72 27.45 -15.31 8.03
C MET A 72 26.95 -16.74 8.38
N PRO A 73 27.09 -17.22 9.63
CA PRO A 73 26.76 -18.60 10.00
C PRO A 73 25.34 -19.05 9.64
N GLU A 74 24.38 -18.12 9.66
CA GLU A 74 22.98 -18.38 9.36
C GLU A 74 22.78 -18.76 7.87
N ASP A 75 23.58 -18.18 6.97
CA ASP A 75 23.46 -18.35 5.52
C ASP A 75 24.24 -19.58 5.00
N ILE A 76 25.14 -20.15 5.80
CA ILE A 76 25.98 -21.30 5.42
C ILE A 76 25.12 -22.55 5.20
N LYS A 77 24.18 -22.83 6.12
CA LYS A 77 23.38 -24.06 6.12
C LYS A 77 22.53 -24.20 4.85
N GLU A 78 21.83 -23.14 4.47
CA GLU A 78 20.96 -23.14 3.27
C GLU A 78 21.80 -23.33 2.00
N ARG A 79 22.97 -22.68 1.92
CA ARG A 79 23.90 -22.83 0.79
C ARG A 79 24.44 -24.26 0.67
N LEU A 80 24.85 -24.87 1.79
CA LEU A 80 25.32 -26.26 1.81
C LEU A 80 24.22 -27.23 1.34
N ALA A 81 22.98 -27.04 1.80
CA ALA A 81 21.84 -27.84 1.37
C ALA A 81 21.57 -27.70 -0.14
N TRP A 82 21.56 -26.47 -0.66
CA TRP A 82 21.40 -26.23 -2.10
C TRP A 82 22.49 -26.93 -2.91
N SER A 83 23.75 -26.83 -2.48
CA SER A 83 24.89 -27.46 -3.15
C SER A 83 24.76 -28.97 -3.28
N LYS A 84 24.33 -29.64 -2.20
CA LYS A 84 24.09 -31.09 -2.22
C LYS A 84 22.96 -31.44 -3.18
N SER A 85 21.88 -30.65 -3.16
CA SER A 85 20.71 -30.84 -4.02
C SER A 85 21.04 -30.67 -5.52
N ILE A 86 21.79 -29.62 -5.89
CA ILE A 86 22.14 -29.35 -7.29
C ILE A 86 23.17 -30.35 -7.84
N LEU A 87 24.10 -30.82 -7.01
CA LEU A 87 25.07 -31.86 -7.39
C LEU A 87 24.40 -33.22 -7.60
N ALA A 88 23.47 -33.60 -6.71
CA ALA A 88 22.67 -34.81 -6.83
C ALA A 88 21.64 -34.76 -7.97
N GLY A 89 21.47 -33.60 -8.62
CA GLY A 89 20.51 -33.42 -9.71
C GLY A 89 19.06 -33.24 -9.25
N HIS A 90 18.81 -33.12 -7.95
CA HIS A 90 17.47 -32.88 -7.38
C HIS A 90 16.92 -31.49 -7.69
N THR A 91 17.78 -30.53 -8.06
CA THR A 91 17.37 -29.22 -8.56
C THR A 91 18.28 -28.78 -9.71
N ARG A 92 17.73 -27.99 -10.63
CA ARG A 92 18.49 -27.28 -11.67
C ARG A 92 18.44 -25.75 -11.52
N LYS A 93 17.78 -25.26 -10.47
CA LYS A 93 17.62 -23.81 -10.25
C LYS A 93 18.88 -23.22 -9.64
N ASN A 94 19.28 -22.06 -10.16
CA ASN A 94 20.31 -21.22 -9.58
C ASN A 94 19.91 -20.79 -8.16
N PHE A 95 20.91 -20.63 -7.30
CA PHE A 95 20.69 -20.07 -5.97
C PHE A 95 20.87 -18.57 -6.01
N ILE A 96 19.81 -17.82 -5.74
CA ILE A 96 19.85 -16.34 -5.73
C ILE A 96 19.46 -15.87 -4.33
N ARG A 97 20.31 -15.07 -3.69
CA ARG A 97 20.05 -14.50 -2.36
C ARG A 97 20.69 -13.13 -2.20
N VAL A 98 20.00 -12.23 -1.52
CA VAL A 98 20.61 -11.02 -0.95
C VAL A 98 21.03 -11.38 0.46
N LYS A 99 22.32 -11.23 0.76
CA LYS A 99 22.88 -11.59 2.06
C LYS A 99 24.01 -10.64 2.46
N ARG A 100 24.48 -10.80 3.69
CA ARG A 100 25.58 -10.00 4.26
C ARG A 100 26.88 -10.77 4.15
N TYR A 101 27.90 -10.12 3.59
CA TYR A 101 29.27 -10.60 3.56
C TYR A 101 30.10 -9.83 4.58
N ARG A 102 31.16 -10.47 5.08
CA ARG A 102 32.15 -9.82 5.94
C ARG A 102 33.24 -9.18 5.08
N HIS A 103 33.40 -7.87 5.18
CA HIS A 103 34.50 -7.15 4.55
C HIS A 103 35.79 -7.35 5.37
N LYS A 104 36.97 -7.25 4.73
CA LYS A 104 38.29 -7.36 5.41
C LYS A 104 38.44 -6.42 6.61
N LEU A 105 37.88 -5.22 6.50
CA LEU A 105 37.89 -4.20 7.56
C LEU A 105 36.83 -4.42 8.66
N GLY A 106 36.08 -5.54 8.61
CA GLY A 106 35.13 -5.95 9.65
C GLY A 106 33.71 -5.40 9.50
N HIS A 107 33.46 -4.44 8.62
CA HIS A 107 32.10 -4.00 8.30
C HIS A 107 31.38 -5.01 7.39
N LEU A 108 30.06 -4.86 7.27
CA LEU A 108 29.21 -5.75 6.47
C LEU A 108 28.95 -5.16 5.10
N VAL A 109 29.00 -6.01 4.07
CA VAL A 109 28.65 -5.66 2.69
C VAL A 109 27.37 -6.40 2.32
N TRP A 110 26.35 -5.65 1.91
CA TRP A 110 25.12 -6.23 1.39
C TRP A 110 25.32 -6.60 -0.06
N ALA A 111 25.28 -7.88 -0.37
CA ALA A 111 25.46 -8.33 -1.74
C ALA A 111 24.41 -9.34 -2.18
N LYS A 112 23.99 -9.20 -3.43
CA LYS A 112 23.20 -10.19 -4.15
C LYS A 112 24.13 -11.25 -4.72
N LEU A 113 24.05 -12.44 -4.16
CA LEU A 113 24.70 -13.65 -4.64
C LEU A 113 23.80 -14.38 -5.64
N THR A 114 24.35 -14.71 -6.81
CA THR A 114 23.81 -15.77 -7.68
C THR A 114 24.84 -16.87 -7.81
N ALA A 115 24.44 -18.12 -7.56
CA ALA A 115 25.29 -19.29 -7.71
C ALA A 115 24.69 -20.28 -8.73
N SER A 116 25.53 -20.78 -9.61
CA SER A 116 25.19 -21.72 -10.68
C SER A 116 26.20 -22.86 -10.72
N LEU A 117 25.72 -24.07 -10.99
CA LEU A 117 26.58 -25.22 -11.28
C LEU A 117 26.78 -25.34 -12.80
N VAL A 118 28.02 -25.29 -13.25
CA VAL A 118 28.41 -25.56 -14.62
C VAL A 118 28.70 -27.05 -14.78
N ARG A 119 28.24 -27.60 -15.91
CA ARG A 119 28.41 -29.01 -16.27
C ARG A 119 29.16 -29.12 -17.59
N ASP A 120 29.89 -30.21 -17.77
CA ASP A 120 30.61 -30.51 -19.02
C ASP A 120 29.66 -30.98 -20.15
N GLU A 121 30.21 -31.27 -21.33
CA GLU A 121 29.48 -31.77 -22.49
C GLU A 121 28.79 -33.13 -22.25
N LEU A 122 29.27 -33.89 -21.25
CA LEU A 122 28.69 -35.16 -20.78
C LEU A 122 27.70 -34.93 -19.61
N ASN A 123 27.31 -33.68 -19.35
CA ASN A 123 26.41 -33.24 -18.30
C ASN A 123 26.87 -33.56 -16.86
N LYS A 124 28.16 -33.83 -16.66
CA LYS A 124 28.76 -34.05 -15.34
C LYS A 124 29.07 -32.71 -14.67
N PRO A 125 28.86 -32.57 -13.34
CA PRO A 125 29.27 -31.39 -12.59
C PRO A 125 30.75 -31.06 -12.82
N SER A 126 31.07 -29.82 -13.16
CA SER A 126 32.45 -29.38 -13.43
C SER A 126 32.91 -28.37 -12.36
N PHE A 127 32.24 -27.22 -12.24
CA PHE A 127 32.58 -26.18 -11.27
C PHE A 127 31.37 -25.29 -10.97
N PHE A 128 31.46 -24.48 -9.92
CA PHE A 128 30.47 -23.45 -9.61
C PHE A 128 30.92 -22.08 -10.12
N ILE A 129 29.96 -21.28 -10.58
CA ILE A 129 30.14 -19.85 -10.82
C ILE A 129 29.29 -19.09 -9.81
N PHE A 130 29.90 -18.10 -9.16
CA PHE A 130 29.24 -17.15 -8.29
C PHE A 130 29.36 -15.75 -8.87
N SER A 131 28.24 -15.02 -8.88
CA SER A 131 28.21 -13.59 -9.14
C SER A 131 27.74 -12.85 -7.87
N ILE A 132 28.51 -11.87 -7.42
CA ILE A 132 28.30 -11.10 -6.20
C ILE A 132 28.20 -9.63 -6.60
N GLN A 133 27.00 -9.06 -6.46
CA GLN A 133 26.76 -7.66 -6.76
C GLN A 133 26.51 -6.92 -5.45
N ASP A 134 27.26 -5.86 -5.17
CA ASP A 134 26.95 -4.95 -4.05
C ASP A 134 25.59 -4.29 -4.32
N VAL A 135 24.70 -4.33 -3.32
CA VAL A 135 23.34 -3.78 -3.39
C VAL A 135 23.09 -2.78 -2.25
N PHE A 136 24.14 -2.25 -1.62
CA PHE A 136 24.03 -1.29 -0.53
C PHE A 136 23.23 -0.04 -0.94
N GLU A 137 23.55 0.57 -2.08
CA GLU A 137 22.84 1.76 -2.58
C GLU A 137 21.36 1.46 -2.88
N LEU A 138 21.06 0.30 -3.45
CA LEU A 138 19.68 -0.13 -3.67
C LEU A 138 18.93 -0.25 -2.34
N LYS A 139 19.55 -0.83 -1.32
CA LYS A 139 18.95 -0.98 0.01
C LYS A 139 18.70 0.38 0.68
N GLU A 140 19.64 1.32 0.59
CA GLU A 140 19.46 2.66 1.13
C GLU A 140 18.33 3.42 0.42
N THR A 141 18.21 3.28 -0.91
CA THR A 141 17.10 3.92 -1.65
C THR A 141 15.73 3.33 -1.29
N GLU A 142 15.65 2.00 -1.10
CA GLU A 142 14.43 1.33 -0.61
C GLU A 142 14.05 1.83 0.79
N ASP A 143 15.00 1.85 1.72
CA ASP A 143 14.75 2.27 3.11
C ASP A 143 14.37 3.76 3.17
N ALA A 144 15.01 4.61 2.35
CA ALA A 144 14.67 6.02 2.23
C ALA A 144 13.25 6.23 1.66
N LEU A 145 12.85 5.42 0.69
CA LEU A 145 11.49 5.44 0.14
C LEU A 145 10.46 5.07 1.19
N ASP A 146 10.69 4.00 1.96
CA ASP A 146 9.79 3.58 3.04
C ASP A 146 9.62 4.67 4.10
N VAL A 147 10.72 5.30 4.51
CA VAL A 147 10.69 6.46 5.43
C VAL A 147 9.89 7.62 4.84
N ALA A 148 10.08 7.93 3.55
CA ALA A 148 9.34 9.00 2.87
C ALA A 148 7.84 8.69 2.79
N LEU A 149 7.45 7.45 2.49
CA LEU A 149 6.05 7.02 2.46
C LEU A 149 5.36 7.15 3.82
N VAL A 150 6.06 6.78 4.90
CA VAL A 150 5.55 6.97 6.27
C VAL A 150 5.36 8.46 6.58
N LYS A 151 6.34 9.30 6.24
CA LYS A 151 6.24 10.76 6.42
C LYS A 151 5.08 11.36 5.65
N LEU A 152 4.93 11.00 4.39
CA LEU A 152 3.84 11.44 3.51
C LEU A 152 2.48 11.04 4.09
N ARG A 153 2.32 9.78 4.51
CA ARG A 153 1.09 9.29 5.14
C ARG A 153 0.73 10.07 6.40
N ASN A 154 1.72 10.43 7.20
CA ASN A 154 1.48 11.23 8.41
C ASN A 154 1.12 12.67 8.06
N ALA A 155 1.80 13.29 7.09
CA ALA A 155 1.46 14.62 6.59
C ALA A 155 0.01 14.68 6.06
N TYR A 156 -0.41 13.68 5.28
CA TYR A 156 -1.80 13.56 4.82
C TYR A 156 -2.80 13.47 5.98
N LYS A 157 -2.48 12.72 7.05
CA LYS A 157 -3.33 12.66 8.24
C LYS A 157 -3.44 14.01 8.95
N GLU A 158 -2.36 14.78 9.04
CA GLU A 158 -2.38 16.09 9.67
C GLU A 158 -3.18 17.11 8.85
N ILE A 159 -3.05 17.10 7.52
CA ILE A 159 -3.89 17.90 6.63
C ILE A 159 -5.35 17.50 6.79
N ASP A 160 -5.65 16.20 6.84
CA ASP A 160 -7.01 15.72 7.03
C ASP A 160 -7.59 16.19 8.38
N LYS A 161 -6.82 16.17 9.47
CA LYS A 161 -7.26 16.71 10.77
C LYS A 161 -7.59 18.21 10.74
N LEU A 162 -6.87 18.98 9.91
CA LEU A 162 -7.13 20.42 9.77
C LEU A 162 -8.36 20.72 8.90
N SER A 163 -8.77 19.77 8.04
CA SER A 163 -9.99 19.91 7.26
C SER A 163 -11.22 19.73 8.15
N SER A 164 -12.11 20.72 8.15
CA SER A 164 -13.44 20.61 8.76
C SER A 164 -14.42 19.80 7.91
N ILE A 165 -14.01 19.33 6.73
CA ILE A 165 -14.86 18.64 5.74
C ILE A 165 -14.39 17.19 5.57
N ASP A 166 -15.33 16.25 5.58
CA ASP A 166 -15.12 14.83 5.26
C ASP A 166 -14.82 14.66 3.76
N ALA A 167 -13.63 14.14 3.44
CA ALA A 167 -13.14 14.10 2.06
C ALA A 167 -13.98 13.23 1.12
N VAL A 168 -14.74 12.26 1.64
CA VAL A 168 -15.57 11.38 0.82
C VAL A 168 -16.94 12.01 0.57
N SER A 169 -17.64 12.41 1.63
CA SER A 169 -19.02 12.87 1.55
C SER A 169 -19.16 14.35 1.20
N GLY A 170 -18.16 15.19 1.51
CA GLY A 170 -18.24 16.64 1.41
C GLY A 170 -19.02 17.32 2.55
N ALA A 171 -19.59 16.56 3.48
CA ALA A 171 -20.21 17.08 4.70
C ALA A 171 -19.14 17.51 5.71
N LEU A 172 -19.54 18.21 6.78
CA LEU A 172 -18.60 18.52 7.86
C LEU A 172 -18.11 17.22 8.55
N LYS A 173 -16.95 17.31 9.19
CA LYS A 173 -16.54 16.33 10.19
C LYS A 173 -17.25 16.59 11.50
N TYR A 174 -17.48 15.54 12.28
CA TYR A 174 -18.13 15.66 13.59
C TYR A 174 -17.43 16.66 14.52
N ASP A 175 -16.09 16.71 14.52
CA ASP A 175 -15.32 17.66 15.34
C ASP A 175 -15.66 19.13 15.05
N ALA A 176 -15.96 19.46 13.79
CA ALA A 176 -16.39 20.79 13.40
C ALA A 176 -17.82 21.08 13.88
N LEU A 177 -18.75 20.12 13.67
CA LEU A 177 -20.15 20.23 14.07
C LEU A 177 -20.34 20.30 15.60
N ARG A 178 -19.45 19.65 16.36
CA ARG A 178 -19.53 19.60 17.83
C ARG A 178 -19.60 20.98 18.47
N LYS A 179 -18.96 21.99 17.86
CA LYS A 179 -19.03 23.38 18.33
C LYS A 179 -20.45 23.95 18.24
N GLN A 180 -21.17 23.64 17.15
CA GLN A 180 -22.55 24.09 16.93
C GLN A 180 -23.55 23.33 17.81
N ILE A 181 -23.32 22.04 18.07
CA ILE A 181 -24.09 21.28 19.07
C ILE A 181 -23.94 21.93 20.45
N GLY A 182 -22.71 22.21 20.87
CA GLY A 182 -22.43 22.86 22.16
C GLY A 182 -23.11 24.23 22.26
N PHE A 183 -23.01 25.05 21.21
CA PHE A 183 -23.68 26.35 21.17
C PHE A 183 -25.21 26.23 21.28
N SER A 184 -25.83 25.29 20.57
CA SER A 184 -27.28 25.05 20.67
C SER A 184 -27.71 24.64 22.09
N ILE A 185 -26.92 23.80 22.77
CA ILE A 185 -27.17 23.42 24.16
C ILE A 185 -27.09 24.63 25.10
N GLU A 186 -26.06 25.45 24.95
CA GLU A 186 -25.92 26.67 25.74
C GLU A 186 -27.06 27.67 25.50
N GLN A 187 -27.51 27.81 24.25
CA GLN A 187 -28.62 28.69 23.88
C GLN A 187 -29.95 28.22 24.46
N PHE A 188 -30.21 26.92 24.45
CA PHE A 188 -31.39 26.35 25.11
C PHE A 188 -31.34 26.56 26.62
N ASN A 189 -30.19 26.30 27.26
CA ASN A 189 -30.06 26.45 28.70
C ASN A 189 -30.24 27.91 29.16
N ARG A 190 -29.72 28.87 28.39
CA ARG A 190 -29.80 30.31 28.75
C ARG A 190 -31.10 30.97 28.35
N HIS A 191 -31.62 30.64 27.17
CA HIS A 191 -32.67 31.43 26.50
C HIS A 191 -33.85 30.58 26.04
N LYS A 192 -33.83 29.26 26.31
CA LYS A 192 -34.86 28.30 25.87
C LYS A 192 -35.08 28.33 24.35
N VAL A 193 -34.03 28.68 23.59
CA VAL A 193 -34.04 28.61 22.12
C VAL A 193 -34.08 27.15 21.70
N PRO A 194 -35.11 26.71 20.95
CA PRO A 194 -35.23 25.32 20.54
C PRO A 194 -34.19 24.97 19.48
N ALA A 195 -33.77 23.71 19.45
CA ALA A 195 -32.95 23.16 18.39
C ALA A 195 -33.28 21.68 18.24
N THR A 196 -33.15 21.14 17.02
CA THR A 196 -33.41 19.72 16.76
C THR A 196 -32.19 19.06 16.13
N LEU A 197 -31.81 17.90 16.66
CA LEU A 197 -30.76 17.05 16.11
C LEU A 197 -31.41 15.86 15.41
N ILE A 198 -30.93 15.57 14.21
CA ILE A 198 -31.37 14.45 13.39
C ILE A 198 -30.17 13.55 13.16
N LEU A 199 -30.30 12.27 13.49
CA LEU A 199 -29.34 11.23 13.15
C LEU A 199 -29.91 10.39 12.01
N THR A 200 -29.11 10.15 10.98
CA THR A 200 -29.46 9.30 9.85
C THR A 200 -28.44 8.20 9.68
N ASN A 201 -28.87 7.02 9.23
CA ASN A 201 -28.02 5.90 8.85
C ASN A 201 -28.35 5.43 7.44
N ILE A 202 -27.34 5.26 6.59
CA ILE A 202 -27.51 4.69 5.25
C ILE A 202 -27.79 3.19 5.34
N GLU A 203 -28.93 2.75 4.82
CA GLU A 203 -29.25 1.34 4.76
C GLU A 203 -28.42 0.61 3.69
N GLN A 204 -27.98 -0.60 4.01
CA GLN A 204 -27.29 -1.52 3.11
C GLN A 204 -25.96 -1.01 2.51
N LEU A 205 -25.32 0.02 3.08
CA LEU A 205 -24.03 0.52 2.58
C LEU A 205 -22.94 -0.58 2.55
N LYS A 206 -22.90 -1.43 3.59
CA LYS A 206 -21.98 -2.58 3.66
C LYS A 206 -22.21 -3.57 2.52
N SER A 207 -23.47 -3.81 2.16
CA SER A 207 -23.83 -4.66 1.02
C SER A 207 -23.38 -4.02 -0.29
N ILE A 208 -23.61 -2.72 -0.49
CA ILE A 208 -23.16 -1.99 -1.68
C ILE A 208 -21.64 -2.11 -1.85
N ASN A 209 -20.88 -1.88 -0.77
CA ASN A 209 -19.42 -2.02 -0.77
C ASN A 209 -18.96 -3.43 -1.14
N LYS A 210 -19.67 -4.46 -0.65
CA LYS A 210 -19.34 -5.86 -0.90
C LYS A 210 -19.64 -6.29 -2.34
N PHE A 211 -20.80 -5.88 -2.89
CA PHE A 211 -21.27 -6.35 -4.19
C PHE A 211 -20.73 -5.53 -5.36
N TYR A 212 -20.62 -4.21 -5.20
CA TYR A 212 -20.22 -3.30 -6.29
C TYR A 212 -18.81 -2.75 -6.09
N GLY A 213 -18.31 -2.72 -4.85
CA GLY A 213 -16.98 -2.21 -4.51
C GLY A 213 -17.04 -0.88 -3.75
N LYS A 214 -15.94 -0.54 -3.07
CA LYS A 214 -15.85 0.64 -2.20
C LYS A 214 -16.18 1.96 -2.91
N GLU A 215 -15.79 2.09 -4.17
CA GLU A 215 -16.06 3.29 -4.96
C GLU A 215 -17.57 3.61 -5.06
N TYR A 216 -18.42 2.58 -5.13
CA TYR A 216 -19.87 2.77 -5.20
C TYR A 216 -20.49 3.08 -3.84
N GLY A 217 -19.91 2.58 -2.74
CA GLY A 217 -20.27 3.06 -1.41
C GLY A 217 -19.91 4.53 -1.25
N ASP A 218 -18.74 4.96 -1.73
CA ASP A 218 -18.34 6.36 -1.72
C ASP A 218 -19.28 7.24 -2.58
N ARG A 219 -19.82 6.70 -3.69
CA ARG A 219 -20.87 7.38 -4.49
C ARG A 219 -22.19 7.48 -3.74
N ALA A 220 -22.62 6.41 -3.06
CA ALA A 220 -23.83 6.44 -2.23
C ALA A 220 -23.72 7.46 -1.09
N LEU A 221 -22.57 7.50 -0.41
CA LEU A 221 -22.27 8.50 0.63
C LEU A 221 -22.35 9.93 0.11
N ARG A 222 -21.80 10.21 -1.08
CA ARG A 222 -21.88 11.53 -1.72
C ARG A 222 -23.31 11.90 -2.11
N ALA A 223 -24.09 10.95 -2.64
CA ALA A 223 -25.48 11.20 -3.01
C ALA A 223 -26.32 11.57 -1.77
N VAL A 224 -26.14 10.84 -0.67
CA VAL A 224 -26.81 11.14 0.61
C VAL A 224 -26.37 12.50 1.13
N ALA A 225 -25.07 12.77 1.21
CA ALA A 225 -24.56 14.03 1.72
C ALA A 225 -25.02 15.23 0.88
N SER A 226 -25.02 15.12 -0.44
CA SER A 226 -25.57 16.15 -1.34
C SER A 226 -27.04 16.41 -1.02
N ARG A 227 -27.87 15.36 -0.91
CA ARG A 227 -29.29 15.52 -0.59
C ARG A 227 -29.50 16.26 0.74
N LEU A 228 -28.73 15.92 1.76
CA LEU A 228 -28.80 16.58 3.07
C LEU A 228 -28.34 18.04 2.98
N LEU A 229 -27.25 18.31 2.26
CA LEU A 229 -26.68 19.66 2.12
C LEU A 229 -27.54 20.59 1.25
N ASP A 230 -28.30 20.06 0.30
CA ASP A 230 -29.17 20.85 -0.59
C ASP A 230 -30.45 21.36 0.13
N GLU A 231 -30.83 20.74 1.25
CA GLU A 231 -32.07 21.03 1.99
C GLU A 231 -31.85 21.89 3.25
N ILE A 232 -30.60 22.19 3.61
CA ILE A 232 -30.26 22.96 4.81
C ILE A 232 -30.27 24.47 4.58
N ARG A 233 -30.53 25.22 5.65
CA ARG A 233 -30.41 26.69 5.70
C ARG A 233 -29.01 27.11 6.12
N ASN A 234 -28.70 28.40 5.99
CA ASN A 234 -27.38 28.96 6.36
C ASN A 234 -26.91 28.66 7.79
N ASN A 235 -27.83 28.48 8.74
CA ASN A 235 -27.51 28.21 10.15
C ASN A 235 -27.60 26.73 10.52
N ASP A 236 -28.01 25.87 9.61
CA ASP A 236 -28.08 24.44 9.83
C ASP A 236 -26.72 23.83 9.47
N ALA A 237 -26.46 22.61 9.92
CA ALA A 237 -25.22 21.93 9.57
C ALA A 237 -25.40 20.43 9.46
N VAL A 238 -24.68 19.85 8.50
CA VAL A 238 -24.62 18.41 8.25
C VAL A 238 -23.19 17.95 8.46
N ALA A 239 -23.00 16.92 9.29
CA ALA A 239 -21.73 16.25 9.44
C ALA A 239 -21.85 14.74 9.26
N ARG A 240 -20.80 14.13 8.73
CA ARG A 240 -20.65 12.68 8.78
C ARG A 240 -20.15 12.28 10.15
N TYR A 241 -20.93 11.47 10.86
CA TYR A 241 -20.67 11.08 12.23
C TYR A 241 -19.83 9.81 12.34
N PHE A 242 -20.24 8.74 11.64
CA PHE A 242 -19.55 7.46 11.71
C PHE A 242 -19.89 6.58 10.51
N GLU A 243 -18.91 6.11 9.73
CA GLU A 243 -19.11 5.22 8.56
C GLU A 243 -20.30 5.59 7.64
N ASP A 244 -21.49 5.09 7.91
CA ASP A 244 -22.78 5.28 7.22
C ASP A 244 -23.75 6.27 7.90
N GLU A 245 -23.37 6.86 9.03
CA GLU A 245 -24.18 7.77 9.83
C GLU A 245 -23.86 9.26 9.58
N PHE A 246 -24.91 10.08 9.49
CA PHE A 246 -24.82 11.54 9.42
C PHE A 246 -25.64 12.18 10.55
N ILE A 247 -25.14 13.29 11.08
CA ILE A 247 -25.86 14.16 12.01
C ILE A 247 -26.20 15.45 11.29
N ILE A 248 -27.46 15.87 11.41
CA ILE A 248 -27.93 17.21 11.06
C ILE A 248 -28.32 17.94 12.34
N VAL A 249 -27.87 19.18 12.50
CA VAL A 249 -28.31 20.07 13.57
C VAL A 249 -29.08 21.22 12.95
N LEU A 250 -30.29 21.43 13.44
CA LEU A 250 -31.19 22.52 13.05
C LEU A 250 -31.36 23.48 14.25
N PRO A 251 -30.51 24.50 14.39
CA PRO A 251 -30.68 25.52 15.43
C PRO A 251 -31.97 26.31 15.23
N ASN A 252 -32.51 26.87 16.32
CA ASN A 252 -33.75 27.65 16.30
C ASN A 252 -34.92 26.92 15.61
N THR A 253 -34.97 25.60 15.75
CA THR A 253 -35.93 24.74 15.07
C THR A 253 -36.52 23.76 16.06
N GLU A 254 -37.83 23.86 16.28
CA GLU A 254 -38.60 22.91 17.06
C GLU A 254 -38.80 21.59 16.28
N PHE A 255 -39.26 20.56 16.98
CA PHE A 255 -39.41 19.21 16.45
C PHE A 255 -40.34 19.16 15.23
N ARG A 256 -41.47 19.90 15.26
CA ARG A 256 -42.47 19.84 14.20
C ARG A 256 -41.94 20.34 12.85
N PRO A 257 -41.34 21.54 12.73
CA PRO A 257 -40.66 21.94 11.49
C PRO A 257 -39.52 21.02 11.07
N ALA A 258 -38.84 20.36 12.01
CA ALA A 258 -37.80 19.38 11.68
C ALA A 258 -38.39 18.13 10.99
N LEU A 259 -39.62 17.72 11.31
CA LEU A 259 -40.31 16.64 10.59
C LEU A 259 -40.53 16.96 9.11
N ASP A 260 -40.84 18.22 8.77
CA ASP A 260 -41.00 18.64 7.38
C ASP A 260 -39.67 18.53 6.62
N TYR A 261 -38.54 18.86 7.27
CA TYR A 261 -37.21 18.63 6.71
C TYR A 261 -36.93 17.14 6.51
N ILE A 262 -37.23 16.30 7.51
CA ILE A 262 -37.05 14.85 7.43
C ILE A 262 -37.84 14.26 6.27
N GLN A 263 -39.08 14.70 6.04
CA GLN A 263 -39.89 14.24 4.91
C GLN A 263 -39.24 14.57 3.56
N ARG A 264 -38.64 15.77 3.42
CA ARG A 264 -37.96 16.16 2.18
C ARG A 264 -36.70 15.32 1.92
N ILE A 265 -35.89 15.05 2.93
CA ILE A 265 -34.65 14.28 2.74
C ILE A 265 -34.88 12.77 2.59
N ASN A 266 -36.06 12.27 2.97
CA ASN A 266 -36.38 10.84 2.95
C ASN A 266 -36.86 10.32 1.58
N SER A 267 -36.88 11.15 0.52
CA SER A 267 -37.27 10.75 -0.83
C SER A 267 -36.11 10.76 -1.85
N ASP A 268 -36.11 9.73 -2.70
CA ASP A 268 -35.38 9.62 -3.98
C ASP A 268 -33.87 9.89 -3.98
N ILE A 269 -33.14 9.39 -2.98
CA ILE A 269 -31.67 9.40 -3.02
C ILE A 269 -31.20 8.28 -3.94
N THR A 270 -30.54 8.64 -5.04
CA THR A 270 -30.06 7.67 -6.04
C THR A 270 -28.61 7.90 -6.44
N PHE A 271 -27.94 6.84 -6.88
CA PHE A 271 -26.60 6.89 -7.47
C PHE A 271 -26.49 5.95 -8.67
N ARG A 272 -25.50 6.21 -9.55
CA ARG A 272 -25.29 5.44 -10.79
C ARG A 272 -24.14 4.44 -10.66
N LEU A 273 -24.40 3.22 -11.14
CA LEU A 273 -23.40 2.16 -11.33
C LEU A 273 -22.62 2.36 -12.65
N ALA A 274 -21.53 1.59 -12.86
CA ALA A 274 -20.72 1.71 -14.09
C ALA A 274 -21.48 1.29 -15.36
N ASP A 275 -22.45 0.39 -15.24
CA ASP A 275 -23.33 -0.03 -16.34
C ASP A 275 -24.43 1.02 -16.66
N GLY A 276 -24.44 2.15 -15.96
CA GLY A 276 -25.42 3.22 -16.10
C GLY A 276 -26.72 3.00 -15.34
N SER A 277 -26.90 1.85 -14.70
CA SER A 277 -28.10 1.58 -13.89
C SER A 277 -28.14 2.47 -12.65
N VAL A 278 -29.36 2.82 -12.23
CA VAL A 278 -29.63 3.68 -11.08
C VAL A 278 -30.02 2.80 -9.89
N LYS A 279 -29.39 3.05 -8.74
CA LYS A 279 -29.72 2.41 -7.46
C LYS A 279 -30.20 3.46 -6.48
N SER A 280 -31.25 3.13 -5.73
CA SER A 280 -31.73 3.94 -4.62
C SER A 280 -31.01 3.59 -3.33
N VAL A 281 -30.98 4.56 -2.42
CA VAL A 281 -30.46 4.44 -1.07
C VAL A 281 -31.54 4.87 -0.11
N GLU A 282 -31.79 4.06 0.91
CA GLU A 282 -32.75 4.37 1.96
C GLU A 282 -32.04 4.83 3.23
N LEU A 283 -32.71 5.68 4.00
CA LEU A 283 -32.22 6.16 5.29
C LEU A 283 -33.11 5.62 6.42
N SER A 284 -32.45 5.20 7.51
CA SER A 284 -33.07 5.19 8.83
C SER A 284 -32.82 6.54 9.49
N ILE A 285 -33.85 7.12 10.08
CA ILE A 285 -33.80 8.49 10.64
C ILE A 285 -34.37 8.47 12.05
N GLY A 286 -33.67 9.13 12.98
CA GLY A 286 -34.17 9.47 14.30
C GLY A 286 -33.91 10.95 14.58
N ALA A 287 -34.85 11.61 15.25
CA ALA A 287 -34.74 13.03 15.55
C ALA A 287 -35.12 13.29 17.00
N SER A 288 -34.39 14.18 17.66
CA SER A 288 -34.65 14.59 19.04
C SER A 288 -34.53 16.10 19.12
N GLN A 289 -35.55 16.75 19.67
CA GLN A 289 -35.48 18.17 20.03
C GLN A 289 -34.75 18.31 21.36
N ILE A 290 -33.94 19.35 21.50
CA ILE A 290 -33.27 19.66 22.75
C ILE A 290 -34.26 19.87 23.90
N ALA A 291 -33.91 19.34 25.07
CA ALA A 291 -34.73 19.33 26.28
C ALA A 291 -33.84 19.45 27.53
N GLU A 292 -34.44 19.65 28.71
CA GLU A 292 -33.71 19.96 29.95
C GLU A 292 -32.78 18.83 30.42
N HIS A 293 -33.06 17.58 30.09
CA HIS A 293 -32.18 16.46 30.43
C HIS A 293 -30.97 16.31 29.49
N ILE A 294 -30.96 17.03 28.36
CA ILE A 294 -29.85 17.00 27.38
C ILE A 294 -28.80 18.02 27.81
N GLN A 295 -27.73 17.54 28.44
CA GLN A 295 -26.65 18.39 28.95
C GLN A 295 -25.36 18.31 28.11
N THR A 296 -25.19 17.22 27.37
CA THR A 296 -24.01 16.98 26.54
C THR A 296 -24.39 16.60 25.11
N SER A 297 -23.42 16.69 24.19
CA SER A 297 -23.58 16.19 22.82
C SER A 297 -23.95 14.71 22.78
N ASN A 298 -23.42 13.91 23.72
CA ASN A 298 -23.65 12.48 23.75
C ASN A 298 -25.07 12.14 24.16
N ASP A 299 -25.67 12.90 25.10
CA ASP A 299 -27.06 12.70 25.52
C ASP A 299 -28.00 12.91 24.33
N TRP A 300 -27.78 14.00 23.59
CA TRP A 300 -28.61 14.35 22.44
C TRP A 300 -28.51 13.33 21.31
N ILE A 301 -27.29 12.91 20.98
CA ILE A 301 -27.03 11.90 19.95
C ILE A 301 -27.62 10.56 20.37
N HIS A 302 -27.46 10.17 21.63
CA HIS A 302 -28.00 8.91 22.16
C HIS A 302 -29.53 8.87 22.00
N GLU A 303 -30.23 9.95 22.35
CA GLU A 303 -31.68 10.02 22.21
C GLU A 303 -32.13 9.91 20.75
N ALA A 304 -31.52 10.68 19.84
CA ALA A 304 -31.80 10.58 18.41
C ALA A 304 -31.51 9.16 17.87
N LYS A 305 -30.45 8.51 18.38
CA LYS A 305 -30.07 7.16 18.00
C LYS A 305 -31.07 6.10 18.46
N THR A 306 -31.59 6.21 19.69
CA THR A 306 -32.65 5.33 20.20
C THR A 306 -33.89 5.40 19.29
N ILE A 307 -34.34 6.61 18.96
CA ILE A 307 -35.50 6.83 18.07
C ILE A 307 -35.23 6.25 16.67
N MET A 308 -34.01 6.42 16.14
CA MET A 308 -33.62 5.84 14.85
C MET A 308 -33.71 4.30 14.87
N PHE A 309 -33.26 3.66 15.94
CA PHE A 309 -33.34 2.20 16.10
C PHE A 309 -34.77 1.70 16.22
N GLU A 310 -35.63 2.39 16.97
CA GLU A 310 -37.06 2.06 17.08
C GLU A 310 -37.75 2.15 15.72
N ASN A 311 -37.50 3.23 14.97
CA ASN A 311 -38.01 3.39 13.61
C ASN A 311 -37.51 2.30 12.66
N LYS A 312 -36.25 1.87 12.80
CA LYS A 312 -35.67 0.79 12.01
C LYS A 312 -36.30 -0.57 12.33
N ALA A 313 -36.60 -0.85 13.60
CA ALA A 313 -37.26 -2.08 14.01
C ALA A 313 -38.68 -2.17 13.44
N ASN A 314 -39.42 -1.06 13.44
CA ASN A 314 -40.78 -0.98 12.90
C ASN A 314 -40.84 -1.07 11.36
N LYS A 315 -39.72 -0.86 10.65
CA LYS A 315 -39.63 -1.03 9.19
C LYS A 315 -39.37 -2.47 8.73
N LYS A 316 -38.95 -3.38 9.62
CA LYS A 316 -38.81 -4.79 9.25
C LYS A 316 -40.20 -5.43 9.20
N PRO A 317 -40.59 -6.13 8.11
CA PRO A 317 -41.81 -6.92 8.14
C PRO A 317 -41.72 -7.92 9.29
N ALA A 318 -42.81 -8.10 10.03
CA ALA A 318 -42.96 -9.27 10.89
C ALA A 318 -42.76 -10.50 9.99
N GLU A 319 -41.81 -11.36 10.37
CA GLU A 319 -41.41 -12.55 9.62
C GLU A 319 -42.57 -13.48 9.26
#